data_AF-A0A920CIR7-F1
#
_entry.id   AF-A0A920CIR7-F1
#
_cell.length_a   1.000
_cell.length_b   1.000
_cell.length_c   1.000
_cell.angle_alpha   90.00
_cell.angle_beta   90.00
_cell.angle_gamma   90.00
#
_symmetry.space_group_name_H-M   'P 1'
#
loop_
_entity.id
_entity.type
_entity.pdbx_description
1 polymer ?
#
loop_
_entity_poly.entity_id
_entity_poly.type
_entity_poly.pdbx_seq_one_letter_code
_entity_poly.pdbx_strand_id
1 'polypeptide(L)' 'MENLYEAWLEVKKNKGSGGIDGLTIERFEKNLGTNLREIQRLLQQDRYEPDPVLR' A
#
# COMPACT_ATOMS: atom_id res chain seq x y z
N MET A 1 -4.87 -11.63 -6.49
CA MET A 1 -3.64 -11.04 -5.90
C MET A 1 -2.77 -10.36 -6.93
N GLU A 2 -2.81 -10.79 -8.20
CA GLU A 2 -2.02 -10.21 -9.30
C GLU A 2 -2.26 -8.69 -9.46
N ASN A 3 -3.52 -8.24 -9.47
CA ASN A 3 -3.88 -6.82 -9.58
C ASN A 3 -3.26 -5.92 -8.48
N LEU A 4 -3.26 -6.36 -7.21
CA LEU A 4 -2.68 -5.58 -6.10
C LEU A 4 -1.15 -5.51 -6.18
N TYR A 5 -0.53 -6.58 -6.68
CA TYR A 5 0.91 -6.62 -6.88
C TYR A 5 1.34 -5.73 -8.05
N GLU A 6 0.60 -5.73 -9.16
CA GLU A 6 0.84 -4.82 -10.29
C GLU A 6 0.67 -3.35 -9.89
N ALA A 7 -0.39 -3.02 -9.16
CA ALA A 7 -0.61 -1.68 -8.61
C ALA A 7 0.56 -1.24 -7.70
N TRP A 8 1.09 -2.16 -6.88
CA TRP A 8 2.26 -1.90 -6.06
C TRP A 8 3.51 -1.57 -6.89
N LEU A 9 3.73 -2.24 -8.02
CA LEU A 9 4.88 -1.97 -8.90
C LEU A 9 4.82 -0.55 -9.47
N GLU A 10 3.64 -0.05 -9.83
CA GLU A 10 3.46 1.33 -10.29
C GLU A 10 3.75 2.34 -9.17
N VAL A 11 3.27 2.09 -7.95
CA VAL A 11 3.55 2.93 -6.77
C VAL A 11 5.05 2.97 -6.47
N LYS A 12 5.71 1.81 -6.51
CA LYS A 12 7.16 1.71 -6.32
C LYS A 12 7.93 2.49 -7.39
N LYS A 13 7.49 2.41 -8.65
CA LYS A 13 8.10 3.13 -9.78
C LYS A 13 8.00 4.65 -9.62
N ASN A 14 6.87 5.13 -9.08
CA ASN A 14 6.64 6.55 -8.86
C ASN A 14 7.49 7.14 -7.71
N LYS A 15 8.20 6.30 -6.93
CA LYS A 15 9.13 6.71 -5.84
C LYS A 15 8.51 7.78 -4.92
N GLY A 16 7.22 7.69 -4.66
CA GLY A 16 6.52 8.65 -3.80
C GLY A 16 7.19 8.73 -2.43
N SER A 17 7.30 9.95 -1.90
CA SER A 17 7.63 10.16 -0.49
C SER A 17 6.59 9.44 0.37
N GLY A 18 7.04 8.77 1.45
CA GLY A 18 6.17 8.02 2.36
C GLY A 18 4.94 8.81 2.79
N GLY A 19 3.87 8.08 3.10
CA GLY A 19 2.58 8.66 3.48
C GLY A 19 2.65 9.50 4.75
N ILE A 20 1.50 10.07 5.13
CA ILE A 20 1.34 10.83 6.38
C ILE A 20 1.66 9.99 7.63
N ASP A 21 1.58 8.66 7.50
CA ASP A 21 1.91 7.64 8.49
C ASP A 21 3.43 7.44 8.70
N GLY A 22 4.27 8.08 7.87
CA GLY A 22 5.72 7.90 7.88
C GLY A 22 6.17 6.52 7.40
N LEU A 23 5.28 5.71 6.80
CA LEU A 23 5.67 4.48 6.14
C LEU A 23 6.27 4.80 4.77
N THR A 24 7.56 4.54 4.63
CA THR A 24 8.24 4.63 3.34
C THR A 24 7.92 3.42 2.47
N ILE A 25 8.01 3.61 1.16
CA ILE A 25 7.91 2.51 0.17
C ILE A 25 8.88 1.38 0.52
N GLU A 26 10.08 1.69 0.98
CA GLU A 26 11.09 0.69 1.41
C GLU A 26 10.62 -0.12 2.62
N ARG A 27 9.97 0.52 3.60
CA ARG A 27 9.45 -0.17 4.79
C ARG A 27 8.24 -1.03 4.45
N PHE A 28 7.41 -0.57 3.51
CA PHE A 28 6.30 -1.35 2.98
C PHE A 28 6.80 -2.56 2.19
N GLU A 29 7.86 -2.40 1.38
CA GLU A 29 8.45 -3.48 0.59
C GLU A 29 9.00 -4.62 1.44
N LYS A 30 9.62 -4.31 2.60
CA LYS A 30 10.15 -5.33 3.53
C LYS A 30 9.11 -6.36 3.94
N ASN A 31 7.83 -5.99 4.01
CA ASN A 31 6.73 -6.87 4.37
C ASN A 31 5.64 -6.92 3.29
N LEU A 32 6.03 -6.80 2.02
CA LEU A 32 5.11 -6.64 0.89
C LEU A 32 3.96 -7.67 0.91
N GLY A 33 4.28 -8.96 1.05
CA GLY A 33 3.29 -10.03 1.04
C GLY A 33 2.31 -10.00 2.22
N THR A 34 2.70 -9.44 3.36
CA THR A 34 1.80 -9.26 4.52
C THR A 34 0.93 -8.02 4.32
N ASN A 35 1.52 -6.92 3.86
CA ASN A 35 0.80 -5.67 3.62
C ASN A 35 -0.26 -5.82 2.53
N LEU A 36 0.06 -6.48 1.40
CA LEU A 36 -0.91 -6.73 0.34
C LEU A 36 -2.05 -7.64 0.81
N ARG A 37 -1.77 -8.63 1.67
CA ARG A 37 -2.80 -9.48 2.26
C ARG A 37 -3.70 -8.72 3.21
N GLU A 38 -3.15 -7.80 4.02
CA GLU A 38 -3.95 -6.98 4.91
C GLU A 38 -4.85 -6.02 4.11
N ILE A 39 -4.32 -5.35 3.09
CA ILE A 39 -5.10 -4.50 2.18
C ILE A 39 -6.22 -5.32 1.53
N GLN A 40 -5.92 -6.50 0.99
CA GLN A 40 -6.93 -7.38 0.41
C GLN A 40 -8.01 -7.75 1.43
N ARG A 41 -7.63 -8.07 2.67
CA ARG A 41 -8.55 -8.43 3.74
C ARG A 41 -9.45 -7.26 4.12
N LEU A 42 -8.91 -6.05 4.25
CA LEU A 42 -9.64 -4.84 4.55
C LEU A 42 -10.63 -4.49 3.43
N LEU A 43 -10.20 -4.59 2.17
CA LEU A 43 -11.07 -4.41 1.01
C LEU A 43 -12.20 -5.44 0.97
N GLN A 44 -11.90 -6.72 1.23
CA GLN A 44 -12.92 -7.78 1.28
C GLN A 44 -13.93 -7.59 2.41
N GLN A 45 -13.50 -6.98 3.52
CA GLN A 45 -14.35 -6.69 4.68
C GLN A 45 -15.05 -5.35 4.57
N ASP A 46 -14.84 -4.58 3.49
CA ASP A 46 -15.35 -3.22 3.31
C ASP A 46 -14.91 -2.26 4.45
N ARG A 47 -13.72 -2.51 5.00
CA ARG A 47 -13.10 -1.75 6.12
C ARG A 47 -11.81 -1.04 5.72
N TYR A 48 -11.51 -0.96 4.43
CA TYR A 48 -10.35 -0.23 3.96
C TYR A 48 -10.66 1.27 3.99
N GLU A 49 -9.99 2.00 4.87
CA GLU A 49 -10.09 3.45 4.99
C GLU A 49 -8.76 4.08 4.54
N PRO A 50 -8.72 4.77 3.39
CA PRO A 50 -7.50 5.39 2.91
C PRO A 50 -7.15 6.63 3.74
N ASP A 51 -5.88 6.77 4.09
CA ASP A 51 -5.39 7.96 4.78
C ASP A 51 -5.58 9.23 3.92
N PRO A 52 -5.84 10.38 4.56
CA PRO A 52 -5.95 11.65 3.86
C PRO A 52 -4.62 11.98 3.16
N VAL A 53 -4.72 12.33 1.87
CA VAL A 53 -3.56 12.76 1.09
C VAL A 53 -3.08 14.13 1.57
N LEU A 54 -1.77 14.30 1.75
CA LEU A 54 -1.16 15.63 1.88
C LEU A 54 -1.38 16.39 0.56
N ARG A 55 -2.02 17.56 0.64
CA ARG A 55 -2.29 18.45 -0.49
C ARG A 55 -1.26 19.56 -0.57
#